data_AF-A0A3A0EK61-F1
#
_entry.id   AF-A0A3A0EK61-F1
#
_cell.length_a   1.000
_cell.length_b   1.000
_cell.length_c   1.000
_cell.angle_alpha   90.00
_cell.angle_beta   90.00
_cell.angle_gamma   90.00
#
_symmetry.space_group_name_H-M   'P 1'
#
loop_
_entity.id
_entity.type
_entity.pdbx_description
1 polymer ?
#
loop_
_entity_poly.entity_id
_entity_poly.type
_entity_poly.pdbx_seq_one_letter_code
_entity_poly.pdbx_strand_id
1 'polypeptide(L)' 'MLSLALTLLVLALVAALLGFGGLAADFAGIAQILFFVFLVLFLISAVASALRGRPPV' A
#
# COMPACT_ATOMS: atom_id res chain seq x y z
N MET A 1 21.66 -4.63 -16.15
CA MET A 1 20.60 -3.85 -15.45
C MET A 1 19.69 -3.10 -16.43
N LEU A 2 20.24 -2.37 -17.41
CA LEU A 2 19.46 -1.61 -18.40
C LEU A 2 18.55 -2.47 -19.30
N SER A 3 19.02 -3.65 -19.72
CA SER A 3 18.19 -4.59 -20.50
C SER A 3 16.96 -5.08 -19.75
N LEU A 4 17.05 -5.27 -18.42
CA LEU A 4 15.94 -5.74 -17.60
C LEU A 4 14.94 -4.61 -17.32
N ALA A 5 15.42 -3.40 -17.07
CA ALA A 5 14.56 -2.22 -16.96
C ALA A 5 13.76 -1.97 -18.25
N LEU A 6 14.39 -2.13 -19.41
CA LEU A 6 13.71 -1.98 -20.71
C LEU A 6 12.67 -3.08 -20.97
N THR A 7 12.96 -4.34 -20.64
CA THR A 7 11.96 -5.42 -20.76
C THR A 7 10.80 -5.23 -19.80
N LEU A 8 11.04 -4.82 -18.55
CA LEU A 8 9.97 -4.50 -17.60
C LEU A 8 9.14 -3.29 -18.04
N LEU A 9 9.75 -2.27 -18.64
CA LEU A 9 9.05 -1.10 -19.18
C LEU A 9 8.08 -1.51 -20.30
N VAL A 10 8.54 -2.31 -21.25
CA VAL A 10 7.69 -2.82 -22.34
C VAL A 10 6.56 -3.70 -21.78
N LEU A 11 6.89 -4.59 -20.84
CA LEU A 11 5.90 -5.46 -20.21
C LEU A 11 4.84 -4.66 -19.44
N ALA A 12 5.23 -3.59 -18.74
CA ALA A 12 4.33 -2.70 -18.02
C ALA A 12 3.37 -1.94 -18.96
N LEU A 13 3.88 -1.45 -20.10
CA LEU A 13 3.03 -0.79 -21.11
C LEU A 13 2.04 -1.78 -21.73
N VAL A 14 2.49 -2.98 -22.07
CA VAL A 14 1.62 -4.04 -22.60
C VAL A 14 0.58 -4.44 -21.55
N ALA A 15 0.97 -4.64 -20.30
CA ALA A 15 0.05 -4.92 -19.20
C ALA A 15 -0.99 -3.80 -19.01
N ALA A 16 -0.57 -2.53 -19.04
CA ALA A 16 -1.46 -1.39 -18.93
C ALA A 16 -2.49 -1.34 -20.09
N LEU A 17 -2.06 -1.61 -21.32
CA LEU A 17 -2.93 -1.67 -22.51
C LEU A 17 -3.87 -2.89 -22.51
N LEU A 18 -3.39 -4.04 -22.04
CA LEU A 18 -4.15 -5.29 -21.99
C LEU A 18 -5.19 -5.34 -20.85
N GLY A 19 -5.33 -4.27 -20.06
CA GLY A 19 -6.42 -4.14 -19.09
C GLY A 19 -6.04 -4.40 -17.64
N PHE A 20 -4.77 -4.31 -17.25
CA PHE A 20 -4.38 -4.26 -15.83
C PHE A 20 -5.05 -3.11 -15.05
N GLY A 21 -5.69 -2.15 -15.72
CA GLY A 21 -6.55 -1.16 -15.07
C GLY A 21 -7.74 -1.76 -14.31
N GLY A 22 -8.23 -2.95 -14.68
CA GLY A 22 -9.30 -3.64 -13.95
C GLY A 22 -8.85 -4.13 -12.57
N LEU A 23 -7.63 -4.67 -12.49
CA LEU A 23 -7.04 -5.11 -11.21
C LEU A 23 -6.80 -3.93 -10.27
N ALA A 24 -6.51 -2.74 -10.81
CA ALA A 24 -6.35 -1.54 -9.99
C ALA A 24 -7.61 -1.22 -9.16
N ALA A 25 -8.81 -1.51 -9.69
CA ALA A 25 -10.06 -1.34 -8.96
C ALA A 25 -10.22 -2.38 -7.83
N ASP A 26 -9.87 -3.63 -8.08
CA ASP A 26 -9.91 -4.69 -7.05
C ASP A 26 -8.90 -4.42 -5.92
N PHE A 27 -7.67 -4.00 -6.29
CA PHE A 27 -6.65 -3.60 -5.32
C PHE A 27 -7.05 -2.34 -4.54
N ALA A 28 -7.80 -1.40 -5.14
CA ALA A 28 -8.31 -0.22 -4.44
C ALA A 28 -9.26 -0.61 -3.30
N GLY A 29 -10.13 -1.60 -3.50
CA GLY A 29 -11.01 -2.12 -2.45
C GLY A 29 -10.22 -2.76 -1.29
N ILE A 30 -9.21 -3.58 -1.60
CA ILE A 30 -8.35 -4.21 -0.59
C ILE A 30 -7.54 -3.16 0.17
N ALA A 31 -7.00 -2.15 -0.52
CA ALA A 31 -6.25 -1.06 0.09
C ALA A 31 -7.11 -0.25 1.07
N GLN A 32 -8.39 -0.02 0.76
CA GLN A 32 -9.31 0.67 1.65
C GLN A 32 -9.52 -0.10 2.97
N ILE A 33 -9.73 -1.41 2.89
CA ILE A 33 -9.89 -2.26 4.10
C ILE A 33 -8.63 -2.20 4.97
N LEU A 34 -7.45 -2.36 4.36
CA LEU A 34 -6.17 -2.28 5.06
C LEU A 34 -5.94 -0.91 5.69
N PHE A 35 -6.30 0.17 4.99
CA PHE A 35 -6.21 1.53 5.53
C PHE A 35 -7.03 1.69 6.80
N PHE A 36 -8.29 1.23 6.82
CA PHE A 36 -9.13 1.30 8.02
C PHE A 36 -8.58 0.45 9.16
N VAL A 37 -8.12 -0.78 8.88
CA VAL A 37 -7.49 -1.64 9.90
C VAL A 37 -6.27 -0.94 10.49
N PHE A 38 -5.39 -0.40 9.65
CA PHE A 38 -4.21 0.32 10.10
C PHE A 38 -4.56 1.57 10.88
N LEU A 39 -5.59 2.32 10.47
CA LEU A 39 -6.08 3.50 11.18
C LEU A 39 -6.56 3.16 12.59
N VAL A 40 -7.33 2.07 12.74
CA VAL A 40 -7.82 1.61 14.04
C VAL A 40 -6.65 1.18 14.93
N LEU A 41 -5.73 0.36 14.41
CA LEU A 41 -4.54 -0.06 15.14
C LEU A 41 -3.66 1.14 15.52
N PHE A 42 -3.49 2.10 14.61
CA PHE A 42 -2.77 3.34 14.84
C PHE A 42 -3.43 4.13 15.98
N LEU A 43 -4.74 4.33 15.95
CA LEU A 43 -5.48 5.01 17.02
C LEU A 43 -5.32 4.30 18.36
N ILE A 44 -5.47 2.96 18.40
CA ILE A 44 -5.26 2.17 19.62
C ILE A 44 -3.82 2.36 20.13
N SER A 45 -2.83 2.27 19.24
CA SER A 45 -1.42 2.44 19.60
C SER A 45 -1.10 3.86 20.06
N ALA A 46 -1.67 4.88 19.43
CA ALA A 46 -1.49 6.28 19.75
C ALA A 46 -2.10 6.60 21.10
N VAL A 47 -3.31 6.11 21.37
CA VAL A 47 -3.97 6.24 22.68
C VAL A 47 -3.21 5.45 23.73
N ALA A 48 -2.81 4.21 23.47
CA ALA A 48 -2.00 3.42 24.40
C ALA A 48 -0.65 4.10 24.71
N SER A 49 -0.01 4.72 23.72
CA SER A 49 1.22 5.49 23.88
C SER A 49 0.99 6.76 24.69
N ALA A 50 -0.06 7.52 24.38
CA ALA A 50 -0.44 8.73 25.09
C ALA A 50 -0.79 8.46 26.57
N LEU A 51 -1.52 7.36 26.84
CA LEU A 51 -1.88 6.93 28.19
C LEU A 51 -0.70 6.33 28.95
N ARG A 52 0.25 5.67 28.28
CA ARG A 52 1.41 5.09 28.94
C ARG A 52 2.46 6.10 29.35
N GLY A 53 2.40 7.34 28.85
CA GLY A 53 3.26 8.45 29.28
C GLY A 53 4.74 8.08 29.39
N ARG A 54 5.22 7.12 28.58
CA ARG A 54 6.57 6.58 28.74
C ARG A 54 7.55 7.63 28.21
N PRO A 55 8.41 8.22 29.07
CA PRO A 55 9.44 9.13 28.60
C PRO A 55 10.37 8.36 27.65
N PRO A 56 10.78 8.99 26.53
CA PRO A 56 11.75 8.39 25.63
C PRO A 56 13.09 8.32 26.36
N VAL A 57 13.53 7.11 26.68
CA VAL A 57 14.93 6.78 26.99
C VAL A 57 15.42 5.76 25.99
#